data_AF-A0A1Y5U0E6-F1
#
_entry.id   AF-A0A1Y5U0E6-F1
#
_cell.length_a   1.000
_cell.length_b   1.000
_cell.length_c   1.000
_cell.angle_alpha   90.00
_cell.angle_beta   90.00
_cell.angle_gamma   90.00
#
_symmetry.space_group_name_H-M   'P 1'
#
loop_
_entity.id
_entity.type
_entity.pdbx_description
1 polymer ?
#
loop_
_entity_poly.entity_id
_entity_poly.type
_entity_poly.pdbx_seq_one_letter_code
_entity_poly.pdbx_strand_id
1 'polypeptide(L)'
;MKIGQFVKRNAAAIFQYCETSDPSEFARLQDPKYSKEIFDINYPFCKPVSKIAPEEHVRFYNATHEVHGVPVRVTSQWFNPPTSKSLPLFRQYLAKREIAHDFNPQPDSPPVEAKERAARGRYRGSAIGIAQNAFVRHLLGRIGDEQFNADQWQEVISDFDQRCAYCGAAGDLVMEHVIPINRTSLGEHRLGNLVPACRSCNAVKADQDYRDFLAQETDKIAAIEAHMAKHDYLPIGENQRLRQIIELAHQDVRQLADRYAAIVDTMLGDQEDKA
;
A
#
# COMPACT_ATOMS: atom_id res chain seq x y z
N MET A 1 -7.40 -14.77 15.56
CA MET A 1 -8.31 -13.72 15.05
C MET A 1 -7.55 -12.70 14.19
N LYS A 2 -8.07 -12.36 13.00
CA LYS A 2 -7.47 -11.34 12.11
C LYS A 2 -7.69 -9.93 12.67
N ILE A 3 -6.71 -9.03 12.55
CA ILE A 3 -6.78 -7.67 13.14
C ILE A 3 -8.01 -6.89 12.66
N GLY A 4 -8.34 -6.90 11.37
CA GLY A 4 -9.51 -6.16 10.86
C GLY A 4 -10.84 -6.64 11.48
N GLN A 5 -10.97 -7.93 11.77
CA GLN A 5 -12.15 -8.46 12.47
C GLN A 5 -12.15 -8.04 13.95
N PHE A 6 -10.98 -8.04 14.59
CA PHE A 6 -10.83 -7.59 15.96
C PHE A 6 -11.17 -6.10 16.11
N VAL A 7 -10.73 -5.26 15.19
CA VAL A 7 -11.05 -3.83 15.18
C VAL A 7 -12.54 -3.62 14.99
N LYS A 8 -13.19 -4.27 14.01
CA LYS A 8 -14.64 -4.15 13.80
C LYS A 8 -15.45 -4.47 15.05
N ARG A 9 -15.06 -5.51 15.80
CA ARG A 9 -15.74 -5.91 17.03
C ARG A 9 -15.60 -4.89 18.16
N ASN A 10 -14.48 -4.17 18.21
CA ASN A 10 -14.17 -3.26 19.33
C ASN A 10 -14.34 -1.78 18.99
N ALA A 11 -14.64 -1.44 17.73
CA ALA A 11 -14.81 -0.05 17.28
C ALA A 11 -15.87 0.70 18.10
N ALA A 12 -17.01 0.05 18.39
CA ALA A 12 -18.06 0.65 19.21
C ALA A 12 -17.59 0.97 20.64
N ALA A 13 -16.82 0.09 21.27
CA ALA A 13 -16.28 0.32 22.61
C ALA A 13 -15.25 1.46 22.63
N ILE A 14 -14.44 1.59 21.58
CA ILE A 14 -13.51 2.72 21.43
C ILE A 14 -14.27 4.04 21.32
N PHE A 15 -15.34 4.06 20.53
CA PHE A 15 -16.15 5.26 20.38
C PHE A 15 -16.93 5.61 21.64
N GLN A 16 -17.43 4.62 22.36
CA GLN A 16 -18.02 4.84 23.69
C GLN A 16 -16.99 5.43 24.67
N TYR A 17 -15.75 4.94 24.66
CA TYR A 17 -14.65 5.54 25.44
C TYR A 17 -14.39 7.01 25.04
N CYS A 18 -14.44 7.33 23.73
CA CYS A 18 -14.33 8.70 23.26
C CYS A 18 -15.48 9.58 23.74
N GLU A 19 -16.69 9.04 23.94
CA GLU A 19 -17.82 9.84 24.43
C GLU A 19 -17.81 10.02 25.94
N THR A 20 -17.41 8.98 26.67
CA THR A 20 -17.62 8.89 28.13
C THR A 20 -16.38 9.21 28.95
N SER A 21 -15.19 8.87 28.44
CA SER A 21 -13.96 8.87 29.23
C SER A 21 -12.93 9.88 28.71
N ASP A 22 -12.76 9.97 27.39
CA ASP A 22 -11.83 10.93 26.78
C ASP A 22 -12.34 11.49 25.44
N PRO A 23 -13.11 12.60 25.47
CA PRO A 23 -13.57 13.31 24.28
C PRO A 23 -12.47 13.75 23.31
N SER A 24 -11.26 14.00 23.80
CA SER A 24 -10.14 14.42 22.96
C SER A 24 -9.59 13.28 22.09
N GLU A 25 -9.81 12.03 22.50
CA GLU A 25 -9.37 10.84 21.76
C GLU A 25 -10.02 10.79 20.37
N PHE A 26 -11.28 11.22 20.23
CA PHE A 26 -11.96 11.24 18.93
C PHE A 26 -11.26 12.13 17.90
N ALA A 27 -10.70 13.26 18.32
CA ALA A 27 -9.92 14.12 17.44
C ALA A 27 -8.59 13.46 17.07
N ARG A 28 -7.92 12.80 18.03
CA ARG A 28 -6.66 12.06 17.78
C ARG A 28 -6.86 10.88 16.82
N LEU A 29 -7.97 10.15 16.94
CA LEU A 29 -8.29 9.02 16.04
C LEU A 29 -8.57 9.45 14.59
N GLN A 30 -8.80 10.75 14.34
CA GLN A 30 -8.92 11.31 12.99
C GLN A 30 -7.58 11.79 12.41
N ASP A 31 -6.49 11.73 13.18
CA ASP A 31 -5.13 12.08 12.74
C ASP A 31 -4.40 10.83 12.21
N PRO A 32 -3.95 10.83 10.93
CA PRO A 32 -3.13 9.76 10.37
C PRO A 32 -1.81 9.54 11.13
N LYS A 33 -1.15 10.61 11.63
CA LYS A 33 0.13 10.48 12.36
C LYS A 33 -0.06 9.75 13.68
N TYR A 34 -1.09 10.14 14.44
CA TYR A 34 -1.48 9.44 15.66
C TYR A 34 -1.82 7.98 15.38
N SER A 35 -2.57 7.71 14.30
CA SER A 35 -2.93 6.35 13.92
C SER A 35 -1.71 5.50 13.53
N LYS A 36 -0.70 6.10 12.89
CA LYS A 36 0.56 5.44 12.57
C LYS A 36 1.34 5.07 13.84
N GLU A 37 1.44 5.99 14.79
CA GLU A 37 2.16 5.76 16.05
C GLU A 37 1.46 4.70 16.92
N ILE A 38 0.14 4.80 17.05
CA ILE A 38 -0.63 3.99 18.00
C ILE A 38 -1.04 2.63 17.42
N PHE A 39 -1.27 2.54 16.11
CA PHE A 39 -1.82 1.34 15.48
C PHE A 39 -1.01 0.80 14.31
N ASP A 40 0.10 1.44 13.93
CA ASP A 40 0.90 1.08 12.74
C ASP A 40 0.08 1.09 11.43
N ILE A 41 -0.83 2.07 11.28
CA ILE A 41 -1.62 2.29 10.06
C ILE A 41 -1.35 3.68 9.48
N ASN A 42 -1.23 3.79 8.16
CA ASN A 42 -0.94 5.06 7.47
C ASN A 42 -2.20 5.90 7.16
N TYR A 43 -3.36 5.50 7.71
CA TYR A 43 -4.66 6.16 7.51
C TYR A 43 -5.25 6.50 8.88
N PRO A 44 -6.09 7.55 8.98
CA PRO A 44 -6.76 7.85 10.23
C PRO A 44 -7.64 6.67 10.64
N PHE A 45 -7.66 6.34 11.93
CA PHE A 45 -8.46 5.24 12.48
C PHE A 45 -9.93 5.37 12.08
N CYS A 46 -10.48 6.59 12.17
CA CYS A 46 -11.82 6.90 11.70
C CYS A 46 -11.89 8.24 10.96
N LYS A 47 -12.90 8.40 10.11
CA LYS A 47 -13.19 9.67 9.40
C LYS A 47 -14.70 9.92 9.40
N PRO A 48 -15.16 11.18 9.58
CA PRO A 48 -16.56 11.54 9.39
C PRO A 48 -17.04 11.19 7.99
N VAL A 49 -18.23 10.60 7.87
CA VAL A 49 -18.80 10.17 6.58
C VAL A 49 -18.84 11.32 5.57
N SER A 50 -19.16 12.53 6.03
CA SER A 50 -19.18 13.75 5.21
C SER A 50 -17.81 14.17 4.66
N LYS A 51 -16.71 13.66 5.22
CA LYS A 51 -15.33 13.97 4.82
C LYS A 51 -14.67 12.84 4.03
N ILE A 52 -15.36 11.73 3.76
CA ILE A 52 -14.82 10.62 2.96
C ILE A 52 -15.16 10.87 1.49
N ALA A 53 -14.15 11.06 0.66
CA ALA A 53 -14.34 11.21 -0.79
C ALA A 53 -14.73 9.86 -1.44
N PRO A 54 -15.44 9.83 -2.59
CA PRO A 54 -15.85 8.59 -3.25
C PRO A 54 -14.70 7.61 -3.53
N GLU A 55 -13.53 8.12 -3.89
CA GLU A 55 -12.29 7.37 -4.13
C GLU A 55 -11.69 6.75 -2.86
N GLU A 56 -12.00 7.31 -1.69
CA GLU A 56 -11.56 6.79 -0.40
C GLU A 56 -12.50 5.72 0.16
N HIS A 57 -13.70 5.52 -0.40
CA HIS A 57 -14.69 4.57 0.13
C HIS A 57 -14.13 3.15 0.34
N VAL A 58 -13.24 2.68 -0.54
CA VAL A 58 -12.61 1.36 -0.44
C VAL A 58 -11.70 1.22 0.79
N ARG A 59 -11.25 2.34 1.36
CA ARG A 59 -10.33 2.40 2.51
C ARG A 59 -11.05 2.46 3.85
N PHE A 60 -12.38 2.42 3.87
CA PHE A 60 -13.19 2.41 5.09
C PHE A 60 -14.17 1.23 5.07
N TYR A 61 -14.53 0.72 6.24
CA TYR A 61 -15.62 -0.24 6.35
C TYR A 61 -16.95 0.46 6.08
N ASN A 62 -17.91 -0.26 5.47
CA ASN A 62 -19.24 0.28 5.16
C ASN A 62 -20.07 0.59 6.41
N ALA A 63 -19.77 -0.07 7.54
CA ALA A 63 -20.44 0.16 8.80
C ALA A 63 -20.16 1.57 9.31
N THR A 64 -21.23 2.31 9.59
CA THR A 64 -21.17 3.65 10.19
C THR A 64 -21.36 3.54 11.70
N HIS A 65 -20.63 4.36 12.44
CA HIS A 65 -20.77 4.55 13.87
C HIS A 65 -21.10 6.02 14.15
N GLU A 66 -21.72 6.31 15.27
CA GLU A 66 -22.01 7.67 15.70
C GLU A 66 -21.10 8.01 16.88
N VAL A 67 -20.46 9.18 16.84
CA VAL A 67 -19.60 9.69 17.91
C VAL A 67 -19.87 11.17 18.07
N HIS A 68 -20.36 11.59 19.24
CA HIS A 68 -20.76 12.98 19.49
C HIS A 68 -21.75 13.52 18.44
N GLY A 69 -22.68 12.67 17.96
CA GLY A 69 -23.64 13.01 16.91
C GLY A 69 -23.06 13.07 15.49
N VAL A 70 -21.77 12.74 15.31
CA VAL A 70 -21.11 12.72 14.00
C VAL A 70 -21.06 11.29 13.46
N PRO A 71 -21.64 11.01 12.27
CA PRO A 71 -21.50 9.70 11.65
C PRO A 71 -20.08 9.53 11.11
N VAL A 72 -19.42 8.45 11.49
CA VAL A 72 -18.03 8.13 11.12
C VAL A 72 -17.92 6.70 10.59
N ARG A 73 -16.87 6.45 9.79
CA ARG A 73 -16.46 5.09 9.41
C ARG A 73 -15.03 4.83 9.88
N VAL A 74 -14.78 3.56 10.21
CA VAL A 74 -13.45 3.06 10.60
C VAL A 74 -12.69 2.61 9.37
N THR A 75 -11.37 2.87 9.32
CA THR A 75 -10.53 2.46 8.20
C THR A 75 -10.48 0.93 8.05
N SER A 76 -10.38 0.46 6.79
CA SER A 76 -10.19 -0.94 6.43
C SER A 76 -8.71 -1.34 6.29
N GLN A 77 -7.78 -0.38 6.41
CA GLN A 77 -6.34 -0.51 6.12
C GLN A 77 -5.55 -1.24 7.22
N TRP A 78 -6.02 -2.43 7.62
CA TRP A 78 -5.40 -3.24 8.68
C TRP A 78 -4.67 -4.45 8.10
N PHE A 79 -3.42 -4.65 8.51
CA PHE A 79 -2.57 -5.75 8.04
C PHE A 79 -2.22 -6.69 9.19
N ASN A 80 -2.26 -8.01 8.95
CA ASN A 80 -1.90 -9.00 9.97
C ASN A 80 -0.37 -9.16 10.04
N PRO A 81 0.18 -9.64 11.18
CA PRO A 81 1.58 -10.06 11.24
C PRO A 81 1.92 -11.10 10.15
N PRO A 82 3.16 -11.12 9.64
CA PRO A 82 4.33 -10.36 10.10
C PRO A 82 4.48 -8.96 9.48
N THR A 83 3.63 -8.59 8.51
CA THR A 83 3.81 -7.36 7.70
C THR A 83 3.41 -6.08 8.44
N SER A 84 2.84 -6.19 9.63
CA SER A 84 2.46 -5.06 10.47
C SER A 84 2.44 -5.43 11.95
N LYS A 85 2.67 -4.43 12.79
CA LYS A 85 2.58 -4.49 14.25
C LYS A 85 1.19 -4.10 14.78
N SER A 86 0.20 -3.87 13.91
CA SER A 86 -1.14 -3.40 14.34
C SER A 86 -1.83 -4.29 15.37
N LEU A 87 -1.69 -5.61 15.27
CA LEU A 87 -2.37 -6.52 16.21
C LEU A 87 -1.92 -6.37 17.67
N PRO A 88 -0.61 -6.49 18.00
CA PRO A 88 -0.15 -6.25 19.36
C PRO A 88 -0.38 -4.80 19.82
N LEU A 89 -0.21 -3.81 18.94
CA LEU A 89 -0.42 -2.40 19.28
C LEU A 89 -1.88 -2.07 19.61
N PHE A 90 -2.83 -2.59 18.82
CA PHE A 90 -4.26 -2.39 19.08
C PHE A 90 -4.70 -3.04 20.40
N ARG A 91 -4.16 -4.21 20.75
CA ARG A 91 -4.38 -4.81 22.08
C ARG A 91 -3.83 -3.93 23.20
N GLN A 92 -2.62 -3.43 23.03
CA GLN A 92 -1.99 -2.53 24.01
C GLN A 92 -2.80 -1.24 24.18
N TYR A 93 -3.35 -0.69 23.09
CA TYR A 93 -4.21 0.48 23.12
C TYR A 93 -5.46 0.25 23.96
N LEU A 94 -6.19 -0.85 23.72
CA LEU A 94 -7.40 -1.19 24.46
C LEU A 94 -7.09 -1.42 25.94
N ALA A 95 -6.04 -2.19 26.24
CA ALA A 95 -5.64 -2.49 27.61
C ALA A 95 -5.21 -1.25 28.40
N LYS A 96 -4.41 -0.35 27.79
CA LYS A 96 -3.95 0.90 28.43
C LYS A 96 -5.09 1.85 28.80
N ARG A 97 -6.23 1.75 28.11
CA ARG A 97 -7.41 2.61 28.31
C ARG A 97 -8.54 1.91 29.05
N GLU A 98 -8.29 0.69 29.54
CA GLU A 98 -9.28 -0.13 30.24
C GLU A 98 -10.59 -0.31 29.45
N ILE A 99 -10.51 -0.25 28.11
CA ILE A 99 -11.67 -0.42 27.25
C ILE A 99 -12.02 -1.90 27.29
N ALA A 100 -13.22 -2.21 27.81
CA ALA A 100 -13.72 -3.58 27.85
C ALA A 100 -13.69 -4.17 26.44
N HIS A 101 -12.90 -5.22 26.26
CA HIS A 101 -12.73 -5.88 24.97
C HIS A 101 -12.79 -7.38 25.16
N ASP A 102 -13.40 -8.03 24.19
CA ASP A 102 -13.73 -9.45 24.24
C ASP A 102 -12.44 -10.28 24.14
N PHE A 103 -11.86 -10.64 25.29
CA PHE A 103 -10.74 -11.56 25.41
C PHE A 103 -11.28 -12.99 25.37
N ASN A 104 -11.58 -13.50 24.17
CA ASN A 104 -11.85 -14.93 24.01
C ASN A 104 -10.67 -15.65 23.34
N PRO A 105 -9.82 -16.36 24.10
CA PRO A 105 -8.92 -17.35 23.56
C PRO A 105 -9.66 -18.70 23.46
N GLN A 106 -10.56 -18.86 22.48
CA GLN A 106 -11.11 -20.17 22.16
C GLN A 106 -11.05 -20.50 20.65
N PRO A 107 -10.93 -21.80 20.31
CA PRO A 107 -10.78 -22.28 18.95
C PRO A 107 -12.08 -22.04 18.16
N ASP A 108 -11.91 -21.65 16.90
CA ASP A 108 -12.99 -21.26 15.99
C ASP A 108 -14.12 -22.31 15.94
N SER A 109 -15.31 -21.93 16.39
CA SER A 109 -16.57 -22.49 15.87
C SER A 109 -17.24 -21.40 15.02
N PRO A 110 -17.67 -21.70 13.79
CA PRO A 110 -18.12 -20.68 12.85
C PRO A 110 -19.55 -20.23 13.16
N PRO A 111 -19.89 -18.93 13.03
CA PRO A 111 -21.27 -18.49 13.00
C PRO A 111 -21.90 -18.87 11.66
N VAL A 112 -23.03 -19.54 11.76
CA VAL A 112 -24.01 -19.80 10.71
C VAL A 112 -24.55 -18.45 10.18
N GLU A 113 -24.87 -18.38 8.88
CA GLU A 113 -25.48 -17.22 8.17
C GLU A 113 -24.57 -16.12 7.58
N ALA A 114 -23.57 -16.51 6.79
CA ALA A 114 -22.93 -15.62 5.79
C ALA A 114 -22.78 -16.30 4.42
N LYS A 115 -23.74 -17.14 4.03
CA LYS A 115 -23.93 -17.59 2.65
C LYS A 115 -24.70 -16.46 1.96
N GLU A 116 -24.08 -15.56 1.20
CA GLU A 116 -24.06 -15.72 -0.27
C GLU A 116 -23.11 -14.74 -0.99
N ARG A 117 -22.23 -14.00 -0.29
CA ARG A 117 -21.28 -13.06 -0.96
C ARG A 117 -19.80 -13.43 -0.87
N ALA A 118 -19.46 -14.54 -0.21
CA ALA A 118 -18.09 -15.04 -0.14
C ALA A 118 -17.78 -16.01 -1.29
N ALA A 119 -17.96 -15.58 -2.53
CA ALA A 119 -17.37 -16.31 -3.65
C ALA A 119 -15.85 -16.08 -3.62
N ARG A 120 -15.10 -17.07 -3.09
CA ARG A 120 -13.68 -17.39 -3.37
C ARG A 120 -12.56 -16.63 -2.65
N GLY A 121 -12.79 -16.02 -1.48
CA GLY A 121 -11.71 -15.43 -0.68
C GLY A 121 -10.82 -16.47 0.04
N ARG A 122 -9.91 -17.16 -0.67
CA ARG A 122 -8.91 -18.04 -0.04
C ARG A 122 -8.06 -17.21 0.94
N TYR A 123 -7.81 -17.72 2.15
CA TYR A 123 -6.91 -17.07 3.10
C TYR A 123 -5.49 -17.01 2.51
N ARG A 124 -4.89 -15.81 2.43
CA ARG A 124 -3.67 -15.56 1.63
C ARG A 124 -3.79 -16.03 0.17
N GLY A 125 -4.99 -15.89 -0.42
CA GLY A 125 -5.23 -16.22 -1.83
C GLY A 125 -4.25 -15.51 -2.76
N SER A 126 -4.04 -16.10 -3.95
CA SER A 126 -3.11 -15.60 -4.96
C SER A 126 -3.23 -14.08 -5.11
N ALA A 127 -2.14 -13.38 -4.78
CA ALA A 127 -2.07 -11.94 -4.91
C ALA A 127 -1.91 -11.62 -6.40
N ILE A 128 -3.00 -11.69 -7.15
CA ILE A 128 -3.08 -11.24 -8.56
C ILE A 128 -2.45 -9.85 -8.72
N GLY A 129 -2.51 -9.00 -7.68
CA GLY A 129 -1.81 -7.71 -7.62
C GLY A 129 -0.29 -7.78 -7.87
N ILE A 130 0.40 -8.88 -7.51
CA ILE A 130 1.81 -9.08 -7.86
C ILE A 130 1.97 -9.18 -9.38
N ALA A 131 1.15 -10.00 -10.04
CA ALA A 131 1.18 -10.14 -11.49
C ALA A 131 0.75 -8.85 -12.20
N GLN A 132 -0.27 -8.16 -11.68
CA GLN A 132 -0.71 -6.87 -12.21
C GLN A 132 0.41 -5.81 -12.11
N ASN A 133 1.08 -5.71 -10.96
CA ASN A 133 2.21 -4.79 -10.77
C ASN A 133 3.42 -5.19 -11.63
N ALA A 134 3.70 -6.49 -11.78
CA ALA A 134 4.76 -6.97 -12.65
C ALA A 134 4.48 -6.60 -14.12
N PHE A 135 3.23 -6.72 -14.58
CA PHE A 135 2.83 -6.33 -15.93
C PHE A 135 2.97 -4.82 -16.15
N VAL A 136 2.53 -4.00 -15.19
CA VAL A 136 2.69 -2.54 -15.26
C VAL A 136 4.16 -2.15 -15.33
N ARG A 137 5.02 -2.77 -14.50
CA ARG A 137 6.47 -2.54 -14.55
C ARG A 137 7.08 -2.95 -15.87
N HIS A 138 6.66 -4.08 -16.41
CA HIS A 138 7.11 -4.52 -17.73
C HIS A 138 6.73 -3.50 -18.80
N LEU A 139 5.49 -3.01 -18.80
CA LEU A 139 5.04 -2.02 -19.77
C LEU A 139 5.82 -0.71 -19.67
N LEU A 140 5.95 -0.14 -18.46
CA LEU A 140 6.72 1.10 -18.23
C LEU A 140 8.21 0.93 -18.54
N GLY A 141 8.78 -0.27 -18.34
CA GLY A 141 10.15 -0.58 -18.73
C GLY A 141 10.35 -0.81 -20.23
N ARG A 142 9.29 -0.80 -21.02
CA ARG A 142 9.32 -0.97 -22.49
C ARG A 142 8.92 0.31 -23.24
N ILE A 143 8.67 1.40 -22.52
CA ILE A 143 8.38 2.70 -23.13
C ILE A 143 9.70 3.31 -23.60
N GLY A 144 9.75 3.68 -24.88
CA GLY A 144 10.94 4.21 -25.53
C GLY A 144 11.88 3.11 -26.03
N ASP A 145 12.93 3.53 -26.75
CA ASP A 145 13.88 2.64 -27.42
C ASP A 145 15.24 2.58 -26.70
N GLU A 146 15.35 3.19 -25.52
CA GLU A 146 16.60 3.23 -24.75
C GLU A 146 17.02 1.82 -24.30
N GLN A 147 18.28 1.51 -24.53
CA GLN A 147 18.93 0.32 -24.02
C GLN A 147 20.20 0.77 -23.31
N PHE A 148 20.43 0.22 -22.11
CA PHE A 148 21.67 0.40 -21.38
C PHE A 148 22.21 -0.94 -20.89
N ASN A 149 23.52 -1.00 -20.66
CA ASN A 149 24.23 -2.20 -20.24
C ASN A 149 24.86 -2.05 -18.85
N ALA A 150 25.59 -3.09 -18.41
CA ALA A 150 26.24 -3.10 -17.11
C ALA A 150 27.33 -2.03 -16.96
N ASP A 151 28.05 -1.70 -18.03
CA ASP A 151 29.11 -0.69 -18.01
C ASP A 151 28.51 0.71 -17.81
N GLN A 152 27.44 1.04 -18.53
CA GLN A 152 26.71 2.29 -18.34
C GLN A 152 26.09 2.40 -16.94
N TRP A 153 25.61 1.29 -16.38
CA TRP A 153 25.18 1.28 -14.99
C TRP A 153 26.34 1.52 -14.01
N GLN A 154 27.52 0.95 -14.27
CA GLN A 154 28.70 1.17 -13.46
C GLN A 154 29.23 2.62 -13.56
N GLU A 155 29.08 3.26 -14.72
CA GLU A 155 29.33 4.69 -14.91
C GLU A 155 28.41 5.53 -14.02
N VAL A 156 27.11 5.22 -13.98
CA VAL A 156 26.17 5.89 -13.07
C VAL A 156 26.59 5.72 -11.61
N ILE A 157 26.99 4.52 -11.18
CA ILE A 157 27.50 4.33 -9.80
C ILE A 157 28.73 5.22 -9.54
N SER A 158 29.61 5.37 -10.54
CA SER A 158 30.83 6.15 -10.44
C SER A 158 30.56 7.66 -10.41
N ASP A 159 29.56 8.14 -11.16
CA ASP A 159 29.11 9.54 -11.15
C ASP A 159 28.57 9.97 -9.77
N PHE A 160 28.06 9.02 -8.97
CA PHE A 160 27.64 9.22 -7.58
C PHE A 160 28.74 8.86 -6.57
N ASP A 161 30.02 8.88 -6.97
CA ASP A 161 31.19 8.59 -6.13
C ASP A 161 31.11 7.22 -5.43
N GLN A 162 30.47 6.22 -6.04
CA GLN A 162 30.19 4.91 -5.44
C GLN A 162 29.48 5.02 -4.08
N ARG A 163 28.54 5.96 -3.97
CA ARG A 163 27.75 6.23 -2.76
C ARG A 163 26.27 6.24 -3.06
N CYS A 164 25.48 6.05 -2.01
CA CYS A 164 24.03 6.17 -2.06
C CYS A 164 23.65 7.61 -2.44
N ALA A 165 22.87 7.78 -3.51
CA ALA A 165 22.36 9.06 -3.98
C ALA A 165 21.53 9.83 -2.93
N TYR A 166 21.01 9.12 -1.91
CA TYR A 166 20.17 9.70 -0.87
C TYR A 166 20.90 10.03 0.43
N CYS A 167 21.70 9.11 0.97
CA CYS A 167 22.35 9.31 2.27
C CYS A 167 23.86 9.55 2.16
N GLY A 168 24.46 9.40 0.97
CA GLY A 168 25.90 9.52 0.75
C GLY A 168 26.74 8.39 1.36
N ALA A 169 26.11 7.38 1.96
CA ALA A 169 26.82 6.24 2.53
C ALA A 169 27.39 5.35 1.41
N ALA A 170 28.62 4.88 1.61
CA ALA A 170 29.21 3.80 0.81
C ALA A 170 28.69 2.43 1.27
N GLY A 171 28.85 1.40 0.44
CA GLY A 171 28.52 0.01 0.78
C GLY A 171 27.80 -0.70 -0.36
N ASP A 172 26.95 -1.67 0.00
CA ASP A 172 26.15 -2.42 -0.97
C ASP A 172 25.05 -1.52 -1.56
N LEU A 173 25.28 -1.07 -2.80
CA LEU A 173 24.36 -0.25 -3.57
C LEU A 173 23.48 -1.13 -4.45
N VAL A 174 22.20 -0.78 -4.50
CA VAL A 174 21.21 -1.37 -5.40
C VAL A 174 20.78 -0.33 -6.43
N MET A 175 20.38 -0.82 -7.60
CA MET A 175 19.71 -0.02 -8.60
C MET A 175 18.32 0.36 -8.10
N GLU A 176 18.05 1.66 -8.03
CA GLU A 176 16.81 2.22 -7.52
C GLU A 176 16.21 3.20 -8.54
N HIS A 177 14.88 3.21 -8.64
CA HIS A 177 14.14 4.11 -9.51
C HIS A 177 13.73 5.39 -8.78
N VAL A 178 14.31 6.53 -9.19
CA VAL A 178 14.01 7.85 -8.61
C VAL A 178 12.52 8.12 -8.65
N ILE A 179 11.91 8.01 -9.83
CA ILE A 179 10.47 8.02 -10.06
C ILE A 179 9.96 6.57 -9.99
N PRO A 180 9.08 6.24 -9.04
CA PRO A 180 8.60 4.88 -8.86
C PRO A 180 7.94 4.28 -10.11
N ILE A 181 8.33 3.05 -10.46
CA ILE A 181 7.73 2.30 -11.57
C ILE A 181 6.42 1.63 -11.14
N ASN A 182 5.35 2.42 -11.10
CA ASN A 182 4.03 2.01 -10.66
C ASN A 182 2.90 2.72 -11.44
N ARG A 183 1.65 2.43 -11.09
CA ARG A 183 0.45 2.92 -11.81
C ARG A 183 0.18 4.41 -11.63
N THR A 184 0.76 5.04 -10.62
CA THR A 184 0.46 6.43 -10.24
C THR A 184 1.58 7.38 -10.68
N SER A 185 2.83 7.04 -10.35
CA SER A 185 4.02 7.84 -10.63
C SER A 185 4.55 7.64 -12.05
N LEU A 186 4.21 6.51 -12.69
CA LEU A 186 4.52 6.20 -14.10
C LEU A 186 6.01 6.25 -14.47
N GLY A 187 6.92 6.06 -13.52
CA GLY A 187 8.36 6.10 -13.81
C GLY A 187 8.79 4.97 -14.75
N GLU A 188 9.69 5.27 -15.68
CA GLU A 188 10.22 4.30 -16.64
C GLU A 188 11.52 3.62 -16.16
N HIS A 189 11.87 2.47 -16.72
CA HIS A 189 13.17 1.84 -16.49
C HIS A 189 14.21 2.37 -17.47
N ARG A 190 14.66 3.61 -17.24
CA ARG A 190 15.62 4.35 -18.08
C ARG A 190 16.81 4.80 -17.24
N LEU A 191 18.00 4.94 -17.83
CA LEU A 191 19.23 5.18 -17.08
C LEU A 191 19.16 6.47 -16.24
N GLY A 192 18.56 7.52 -16.78
CA GLY A 192 18.35 8.77 -16.04
C GLY A 192 17.37 8.65 -14.85
N ASN A 193 16.49 7.64 -14.85
CA ASN A 193 15.63 7.34 -13.71
C ASN A 193 16.29 6.41 -12.68
N LEU A 194 17.51 5.92 -12.94
CA LEU A 194 18.19 4.96 -12.08
C LEU A 194 19.33 5.62 -11.32
N VAL A 195 19.35 5.41 -10.00
CA VAL A 195 20.42 5.89 -9.12
C VAL A 195 20.91 4.77 -8.20
N PRO A 196 22.16 4.84 -7.71
CA PRO A 196 22.61 3.93 -6.67
C PRO A 196 21.98 4.30 -5.32
N ALA A 197 21.33 3.34 -4.67
CA ALA A 197 20.80 3.53 -3.33
C ALA A 197 21.26 2.42 -2.38
N CYS A 198 21.49 2.72 -1.11
CA CYS A 198 21.63 1.66 -0.11
C CYS A 198 20.28 0.97 0.14
N ARG A 199 20.30 -0.29 0.57
CA ARG A 199 19.06 -1.06 0.83
C ARG A 199 18.12 -0.36 1.82
N SER A 200 18.66 0.34 2.81
CA SER A 200 17.85 1.08 3.80
C SER A 200 17.09 2.24 3.17
N CYS A 201 17.77 3.09 2.37
CA CYS A 201 17.12 4.21 1.70
C CYS A 201 16.10 3.72 0.67
N ASN A 202 16.44 2.71 -0.14
CA ASN A 202 15.50 2.10 -1.09
C ASN A 202 14.23 1.59 -0.38
N ALA A 203 14.39 0.88 0.74
CA ALA A 203 13.26 0.34 1.50
C ALA A 203 12.38 1.42 2.15
N VAL A 204 12.98 2.52 2.63
CA VAL A 204 12.24 3.63 3.25
C VAL A 204 11.54 4.49 2.18
N LYS A 205 12.25 4.84 1.11
CA LYS A 205 11.67 5.61 -0.01
C LYS A 205 10.51 4.84 -0.63
N ALA A 206 10.71 3.57 -0.99
CA ALA A 206 9.70 2.72 -1.60
C ALA A 206 8.98 3.42 -2.78
N ASP A 207 7.70 3.77 -2.62
CA ASP A 207 6.86 4.44 -3.62
C ASP A 207 6.71 5.95 -3.41
N GLN A 208 7.44 6.53 -2.46
CA GLN A 208 7.45 7.97 -2.20
C GLN A 208 8.15 8.73 -3.31
N ASP A 209 7.69 9.97 -3.53
CA ASP A 209 8.41 10.93 -4.36
C ASP A 209 9.78 11.24 -3.73
N TYR A 210 10.81 11.33 -4.57
CA TYR A 210 12.18 11.53 -4.07
C TYR A 210 12.37 12.91 -3.42
N ARG A 211 11.61 13.94 -3.83
CA ARG A 211 11.65 15.27 -3.20
C ARG A 211 11.00 15.22 -1.83
N ASP A 212 9.89 14.52 -1.69
CA ASP A 212 9.26 14.30 -0.37
C ASP A 212 10.19 13.51 0.56
N PHE A 213 10.87 12.49 0.04
CA PHE A 213 11.81 11.67 0.80
C PHE A 213 13.05 12.46 1.27
N LEU A 214 13.59 13.33 0.42
CA LEU A 214 14.76 14.16 0.73
C LEU A 214 14.41 15.45 1.48
N ALA A 215 13.16 15.88 1.43
CA ALA A 215 12.63 17.08 2.06
C ALA A 215 13.50 18.33 1.80
N GLN A 216 14.34 18.72 2.76
CA GLN A 216 15.16 19.94 2.70
C GLN A 216 16.59 19.71 2.19
N GLU A 217 16.94 18.49 1.80
CA GLU A 217 18.27 18.13 1.29
C GLU A 217 18.46 18.59 -0.17
N THR A 218 18.48 19.91 -0.38
CA THR A 218 18.45 20.55 -1.72
C THR A 218 19.60 20.13 -2.63
N ASP A 219 20.79 19.92 -2.07
CA ASP A 219 21.98 19.55 -2.85
C ASP A 219 21.83 18.16 -3.46
N LYS A 220 21.19 17.23 -2.74
CA LYS A 220 20.93 15.87 -3.22
C LYS A 220 19.81 15.83 -4.24
N ILE A 221 18.77 16.65 -4.03
CA ILE A 221 17.71 16.84 -5.03
C ILE A 221 18.34 17.37 -6.32
N ALA A 222 19.17 18.41 -6.23
CA ALA A 222 19.85 18.99 -7.39
C ALA A 222 20.79 17.99 -8.09
N ALA A 223 21.51 17.15 -7.35
CA ALA A 223 22.35 16.11 -7.92
C ALA A 223 21.53 15.06 -8.70
N ILE A 224 20.39 14.62 -8.15
CA ILE A 224 19.48 13.70 -8.83
C ILE A 224 18.86 14.34 -10.08
N GLU A 225 18.46 15.62 -10.00
CA GLU A 225 17.93 16.36 -11.14
C GLU A 225 18.98 16.57 -12.24
N ALA A 226 20.23 16.85 -11.87
CA ALA A 226 21.35 16.93 -12.80
C ALA A 226 21.64 15.57 -13.48
N HIS A 227 21.53 14.47 -12.74
CA HIS A 227 21.63 13.11 -13.30
C HIS A 227 20.52 12.83 -14.31
N MET A 228 19.26 13.10 -13.97
CA MET A 228 18.14 12.95 -14.90
C MET A 228 18.37 13.76 -16.19
N ALA A 229 18.81 15.02 -16.04
CA ALA A 229 19.12 15.88 -17.19
C ALA A 229 20.30 15.37 -18.04
N LYS A 230 21.37 14.86 -17.41
CA LYS A 230 22.54 14.28 -18.09
C LYS A 230 22.15 13.11 -19.02
N HIS A 231 21.13 12.35 -18.64
CA HIS A 231 20.66 11.18 -19.38
C HIS A 231 19.39 11.46 -20.23
N ASP A 232 19.09 12.73 -20.50
CA ASP A 232 17.91 13.14 -21.27
C ASP A 232 16.60 12.51 -20.74
N TYR A 233 16.52 12.32 -19.42
CA TYR A 233 15.35 11.77 -18.76
C TYR A 233 14.48 12.88 -18.19
N LEU A 234 13.31 13.05 -18.80
CA LEU A 234 12.24 13.88 -18.30
C LEU A 234 11.10 12.98 -17.82
N PRO A 235 10.75 12.98 -16.52
CA PRO A 235 9.61 12.22 -16.03
C PRO A 235 8.34 12.56 -16.81
N ILE A 236 7.55 11.55 -17.17
CA ILE A 236 6.30 11.72 -17.96
C ILE A 236 5.33 12.72 -17.30
N GLY A 237 5.35 12.82 -15.96
CA GLY A 237 4.50 13.74 -15.20
C GLY A 237 3.01 13.40 -15.27
N GLU A 238 2.16 14.43 -15.28
CA GLU A 238 0.70 14.29 -15.35
C GLU A 238 0.25 13.96 -16.78
N ASN A 239 0.13 12.66 -17.09
CA ASN A 239 -0.40 12.19 -18.37
C ASN A 239 -1.66 11.33 -18.17
N GLN A 240 -2.83 11.97 -18.27
CA GLN A 240 -4.13 11.32 -18.01
C GLN A 240 -4.40 10.14 -18.96
N ARG A 241 -4.04 10.27 -20.25
CA ARG A 241 -4.24 9.19 -21.23
C ARG A 241 -3.39 7.98 -20.91
N LEU A 242 -2.11 8.20 -20.57
CA LEU A 242 -1.24 7.11 -20.16
C LEU A 242 -1.74 6.44 -18.87
N ARG A 243 -2.17 7.21 -17.86
CA ARG A 243 -2.77 6.64 -16.63
C ARG A 243 -3.96 5.74 -16.94
N GLN A 244 -4.85 6.16 -17.84
CA GLN A 244 -5.99 5.34 -18.27
C GLN A 244 -5.54 4.04 -18.95
N ILE A 245 -4.53 4.09 -19.81
CA ILE A 245 -3.97 2.89 -20.47
C ILE A 245 -3.33 1.95 -19.44
N ILE A 246 -2.53 2.47 -18.51
CA ILE A 246 -1.90 1.67 -17.45
C ILE A 246 -2.94 1.05 -16.51
N GLU A 247 -4.01 1.78 -16.18
CA GLU A 247 -5.12 1.26 -15.38
C GLU A 247 -5.87 0.15 -16.13
N LEU A 248 -6.14 0.33 -17.43
CA LEU A 248 -6.75 -0.70 -18.28
C LEU A 248 -5.88 -1.96 -18.33
N ALA A 249 -4.59 -1.83 -18.62
CA ALA A 249 -3.61 -2.92 -18.61
C ALA A 249 -3.59 -3.68 -17.27
N HIS A 250 -3.65 -2.95 -16.15
CA HIS A 250 -3.73 -3.54 -14.82
C HIS A 250 -5.02 -4.33 -14.62
N GLN A 251 -6.17 -3.83 -15.11
CA GLN A 251 -7.46 -4.51 -15.03
C GLN A 251 -7.54 -5.74 -15.93
N ASP A 252 -6.97 -5.68 -17.14
CA ASP A 252 -6.97 -6.79 -18.10
C ASP A 252 -6.26 -8.02 -17.55
N VAL A 253 -5.16 -7.85 -16.81
CA VAL A 253 -4.47 -8.98 -16.15
C VAL A 253 -5.38 -9.68 -15.13
N ARG A 254 -6.22 -8.93 -14.41
CA ARG A 254 -7.21 -9.51 -13.50
C ARG A 254 -8.31 -10.23 -14.24
N GLN A 255 -8.89 -9.59 -15.26
CA GLN A 255 -9.95 -10.20 -16.07
C GLN A 255 -9.47 -11.49 -16.74
N LEU A 256 -8.22 -11.51 -17.20
CA LEU A 256 -7.58 -12.70 -17.75
C LEU A 256 -7.52 -13.83 -16.73
N ALA A 257 -7.06 -13.53 -15.50
CA ALA A 257 -6.99 -14.50 -14.43
C ALA A 257 -8.37 -15.02 -14.02
N ASP A 258 -9.35 -14.14 -13.88
CA ASP A 258 -10.73 -14.50 -13.52
C ASP A 258 -11.38 -15.38 -14.61
N ARG A 259 -11.15 -15.05 -15.89
CA ARG A 259 -11.63 -15.84 -17.04
C ARG A 259 -11.07 -17.26 -17.02
N TYR A 260 -9.75 -17.42 -16.87
CA TYR A 260 -9.15 -18.75 -16.84
C TYR A 260 -9.50 -19.54 -15.58
N ALA A 261 -9.66 -18.87 -14.43
CA ALA A 261 -10.17 -19.52 -13.24
C ALA A 261 -11.58 -20.07 -13.45
N ALA A 262 -12.46 -19.31 -14.11
CA ALA A 262 -13.81 -19.77 -14.45
C ALA A 262 -13.78 -20.98 -15.40
N ILE A 263 -12.96 -20.94 -16.45
CA ILE A 263 -12.79 -22.08 -17.39
C ILE A 263 -12.34 -23.34 -16.64
N VAL A 264 -11.33 -23.22 -15.78
CA VAL A 264 -10.80 -24.36 -15.01
C VAL A 264 -11.87 -24.92 -14.06
N ASP A 265 -12.59 -24.05 -13.35
CA ASP A 265 -13.64 -24.49 -12.43
C ASP A 265 -14.78 -25.22 -13.15
N THR A 266 -15.19 -24.74 -14.34
CA THR A 266 -16.19 -25.43 -15.18
C THR A 266 -15.69 -26.81 -15.63
N MET A 267 -14.46 -26.89 -16.14
CA MET A 267 -13.88 -28.17 -16.59
C MET A 267 -13.77 -29.20 -15.46
N LEU A 268 -13.48 -28.77 -14.24
CA LEU A 268 -13.39 -29.66 -13.08
C LEU A 268 -14.76 -30.06 -12.53
N GLY A 269 -15.75 -29.15 -12.53
CA GLY A 269 -17.13 -29.46 -12.13
C GLY A 269 -17.80 -30.49 -13.04
N ASP A 270 -17.59 -30.39 -14.36
CA ASP A 270 -18.15 -31.34 -15.34
C ASP A 270 -17.58 -32.77 -15.22
N GLN A 271 -16.48 -32.96 -14.48
CA GLN A 271 -15.90 -34.28 -14.20
C GLN A 271 -16.48 -34.94 -12.95
N GLU A 272 -16.94 -34.16 -11.97
CA GLU A 272 -17.58 -34.69 -10.75
C GLU A 272 -19.00 -35.20 -11.03
N ASP A 273 -19.72 -34.60 -11.98
CA ASP A 273 -21.08 -35.04 -12.39
C ASP A 273 -21.10 -36.30 -13.27
N LYS A 274 -19.93 -36.81 -13.69
CA LYS A 274 -19.77 -38.00 -14.56
C LYS A 274 -19.17 -39.21 -13.86
N ALA A 275 -18.85 -39.12 -12.56
CA ALA A 275 -18.34 -40.20 -11.73
C ALA A 275 -19.44 -40.72 -10.77
#